data_AF-A0A2S9FB47-F1
#
_entry.id   AF-A0A2S9FB47-F1
#
_cell.length_a   1.000
_cell.length_b   1.000
_cell.length_c   1.000
_cell.angle_alpha   90.00
_cell.angle_beta   90.00
_cell.angle_gamma   90.00
#
_symmetry.space_group_name_H-M   'P 1'
#
loop_
_entity.id
_entity.type
_entity.pdbx_description
1 polymer ?
#
loop_
_entity_poly.entity_id
_entity_poly.type
_entity_poly.pdbx_seq_one_letter_code
_entity_poly.pdbx_strand_id
1 'polypeptide(L)'
;MGAPGTNPWKEGIAMTDLSLPLRDAIDIPLAVHDDDFVLQIHRAQEAAGQTLADYVVTESIAESFEKGLTLVEATLSSGSSKGAFIHGSFGSGKSHYMAVMHLLLTGNAQARALQGLQAQVAKHEGLLSRKLLAIDYHLIGAESFESALFGGYLATMKKRYPDEPAPVLHRSDSLFQNADQLRSQLGDEQFFARFEASGSGSSGWGTFGTTLTAESYDAARTKPAGDADRQRVVADLVRTYFPAFENTGTWLDMTDGLYAMTEHAKGLGYEGVVLFLDELVLWLANHLRDTAFIQTETS
;
A
#
# COMPACT_ATOMS: atom_id res chain seq x y z
N MET A 1 49.98 10.99 -9.58
CA MET A 1 49.19 12.08 -10.18
C MET A 1 49.22 11.89 -11.68
N GLY A 2 48.19 11.24 -12.24
CA GLY A 2 48.03 11.05 -13.68
C GLY A 2 46.73 11.73 -14.10
N ALA A 3 46.79 12.58 -15.11
CA ALA A 3 45.67 13.35 -15.64
C ALA A 3 44.56 12.43 -16.20
N PRO A 4 43.29 12.84 -16.16
CA PRO A 4 42.22 12.09 -16.83
C PRO A 4 42.37 12.23 -18.35
N GLY A 5 42.49 11.08 -19.02
CA GLY A 5 42.62 10.98 -20.47
C GLY A 5 41.41 11.58 -21.18
N THR A 6 41.68 12.57 -22.02
CA THR A 6 40.76 13.13 -23.00
C THR A 6 40.35 12.05 -24.01
N ASN A 7 39.04 11.86 -24.16
CA ASN A 7 38.44 10.93 -25.11
C ASN A 7 38.82 11.31 -26.56
N PRO A 8 39.54 10.48 -27.31
CA PRO A 8 40.12 10.85 -28.61
C PRO A 8 39.11 10.97 -29.76
N TRP A 9 37.81 10.76 -29.51
CA TRP A 9 36.77 10.71 -30.53
C TRP A 9 36.01 12.04 -30.74
N LYS A 10 36.44 13.15 -30.13
CA LYS A 10 35.76 14.46 -30.21
C LYS A 10 36.49 15.51 -31.06
N GLU A 11 37.07 15.11 -32.19
CA GLU A 11 37.52 16.10 -33.19
C GLU A 11 36.72 15.99 -34.50
N GLY A 12 35.96 17.06 -34.75
CA GLY A 12 35.61 17.54 -36.10
C GLY A 12 34.65 16.67 -36.91
N ILE A 13 33.34 16.82 -36.70
CA ILE A 13 32.35 16.45 -37.71
C ILE A 13 31.58 17.71 -38.10
N ALA A 14 31.88 18.21 -39.31
CA ALA A 14 31.11 19.25 -39.96
C ALA A 14 29.69 18.75 -40.23
N MET A 15 28.69 19.52 -39.81
CA MET A 15 27.28 19.21 -40.01
C MET A 15 26.94 19.25 -41.50
N THR A 16 26.83 18.08 -42.10
CA THR A 16 26.01 17.86 -43.30
C THR A 16 25.47 16.45 -43.25
N ASP A 17 24.15 16.36 -43.40
CA ASP A 17 23.38 15.16 -43.76
C ASP A 17 23.00 14.17 -42.65
N LEU A 18 21.76 13.66 -42.74
CA LEU A 18 20.99 12.84 -41.79
C LEU A 18 21.67 11.51 -41.37
N SER A 19 22.79 11.58 -40.66
CA SER A 19 23.54 10.39 -40.24
C SER A 19 24.13 10.54 -38.84
N LEU A 20 23.34 11.06 -37.89
CA LEU A 20 23.63 10.80 -36.47
C LEU A 20 23.56 9.28 -36.26
N PRO A 21 24.68 8.60 -35.96
CA PRO A 21 24.67 7.18 -35.67
C PRO A 21 23.77 6.93 -34.46
N LEU A 22 22.95 5.88 -34.47
CA LEU A 22 21.99 5.63 -33.40
C LEU A 22 22.64 5.58 -32.00
N ARG A 23 23.90 5.11 -31.93
CA ARG A 23 24.77 5.12 -30.74
C ARG A 23 25.11 6.50 -30.18
N ASP A 24 25.06 7.53 -31.01
CA ASP A 24 25.38 8.92 -30.66
C ASP A 24 24.09 9.71 -30.42
N ALA A 25 22.93 9.09 -30.66
CA ALA A 25 21.59 9.63 -30.40
C ALA A 25 20.90 9.01 -29.16
N ILE A 26 21.40 7.87 -28.68
CA ILE A 26 20.87 7.16 -27.51
C ILE A 26 22.01 6.99 -26.51
N ASP A 27 21.84 7.52 -25.31
CA ASP A 27 22.81 7.34 -24.23
C ASP A 27 22.62 5.93 -23.64
N ILE A 28 23.55 5.02 -23.95
CA ILE A 28 23.50 3.63 -23.51
C ILE A 28 24.39 3.49 -22.27
N PRO A 29 23.84 3.13 -21.09
CA PRO A 29 24.65 2.95 -19.88
C PRO A 29 25.70 1.84 -20.08
N LEU A 30 26.92 2.10 -19.63
CA LEU A 30 28.08 1.20 -19.80
C LEU A 30 27.97 -0.12 -19.00
N ALA A 31 27.05 -0.19 -18.05
CA ALA A 31 26.70 -1.38 -17.30
C ALA A 31 25.22 -1.33 -16.93
N VAL A 32 24.54 -2.46 -17.05
CA VAL A 32 23.13 -2.64 -16.68
C VAL A 32 23.08 -3.86 -15.77
N HIS A 33 22.49 -3.74 -14.58
CA HIS A 33 22.29 -4.86 -13.66
C HIS A 33 20.89 -5.46 -13.85
N ASP A 34 20.68 -6.72 -13.50
CA ASP A 34 19.36 -7.37 -13.63
C ASP A 34 18.23 -6.59 -12.90
N ASP A 35 18.60 -5.91 -11.81
CA ASP A 35 17.75 -5.00 -11.03
C ASP A 35 17.29 -3.74 -11.82
N ASP A 36 18.00 -3.33 -12.88
CA ASP A 36 17.67 -2.16 -13.70
C ASP A 36 16.59 -2.47 -14.76
N PHE A 37 16.36 -3.75 -15.08
CA PHE A 37 15.34 -4.17 -16.04
C PHE A 37 13.94 -4.32 -15.43
N VAL A 38 13.87 -4.44 -14.09
CA VAL A 38 12.62 -4.68 -13.36
C VAL A 38 12.44 -3.56 -12.35
N LEU A 39 11.75 -2.49 -12.77
CA LEU A 39 11.36 -1.40 -11.87
C LEU A 39 10.42 -1.96 -10.79
N GLN A 40 10.94 -2.14 -9.59
CA GLN A 40 10.14 -2.49 -8.43
C GLN A 40 9.42 -1.23 -7.93
N ILE A 41 8.09 -1.27 -7.85
CA ILE A 41 7.24 -0.10 -7.55
C ILE A 41 7.67 0.58 -6.23
N HIS A 42 8.11 -0.19 -5.23
CA HIS A 42 8.64 0.37 -3.98
C HIS A 42 9.94 1.18 -4.15
N ARG A 43 10.82 0.82 -5.10
CA ARG A 43 12.03 1.59 -5.42
C ARG A 43 11.70 2.87 -6.20
N ALA A 44 10.58 2.90 -6.92
CA ALA A 44 10.14 4.08 -7.66
C ALA A 44 9.75 5.26 -6.76
N GLN A 45 9.42 5.01 -5.48
CA GLN A 45 9.21 6.09 -4.51
C GLN A 45 10.52 6.74 -4.04
N GLU A 46 11.57 5.94 -3.82
CA GLU A 46 12.88 6.40 -3.35
C GLU A 46 13.72 7.02 -4.48
N ALA A 47 13.48 6.59 -5.73
CA ALA A 47 14.11 7.10 -6.94
C ALA A 47 13.11 7.78 -7.90
N ALA A 48 12.08 8.46 -7.38
CA ALA A 48 11.02 9.08 -8.18
C ALA A 48 11.54 9.97 -9.32
N GLY A 49 12.64 10.69 -9.10
CA GLY A 49 13.26 11.52 -10.13
C GLY A 49 13.78 10.73 -11.33
N GLN A 50 14.43 9.58 -11.11
CA GLN A 50 14.90 8.70 -12.19
C GLN A 50 13.72 8.02 -12.89
N THR A 51 12.77 7.48 -12.10
CA THR A 51 11.57 6.84 -12.67
C THR A 51 10.81 7.78 -13.59
N LEU A 52 10.70 9.07 -13.26
CA LEU A 52 10.00 10.05 -14.08
C LEU A 52 10.83 10.56 -15.26
N ALA A 53 12.16 10.63 -15.13
CA ALA A 53 13.04 11.08 -16.21
C ALA A 53 13.02 10.11 -17.41
N ASP A 54 12.94 8.81 -17.12
CA ASP A 54 12.98 7.76 -18.15
C ASP A 54 11.59 7.42 -18.70
N TYR A 55 10.51 8.04 -18.17
CA TYR A 55 9.15 7.73 -18.59
C TYR A 55 8.69 8.58 -19.77
N VAL A 56 8.55 7.93 -20.92
CA VAL A 56 8.05 8.57 -22.15
C VAL A 56 6.54 8.34 -22.28
N VAL A 57 5.77 9.43 -22.28
CA VAL A 57 4.32 9.38 -22.47
C VAL A 57 3.95 9.55 -23.92
N THR A 58 3.41 8.47 -24.50
CA THR A 58 2.72 8.48 -25.79
C THR A 58 1.26 8.87 -25.63
N GLU A 59 0.57 9.17 -26.73
CA GLU A 59 -0.88 9.43 -26.73
C GLU A 59 -1.67 8.26 -26.11
N SER A 60 -1.33 7.02 -26.45
CA SER A 60 -1.97 5.82 -25.89
C SER A 60 -1.74 5.65 -24.38
N ILE A 61 -0.57 6.01 -23.89
CA ILE A 61 -0.26 6.02 -22.45
C ILE A 61 -1.10 7.12 -21.78
N ALA A 62 -1.15 8.31 -22.36
CA ALA A 62 -1.93 9.43 -21.84
C ALA A 62 -3.43 9.11 -21.76
N GLU A 63 -3.99 8.43 -22.76
CA GLU A 63 -5.36 7.89 -22.72
C GLU A 63 -5.55 6.83 -21.61
N SER A 64 -4.53 6.04 -21.34
CA SER A 64 -4.58 5.03 -20.27
C SER A 64 -4.62 5.70 -18.90
N PHE A 65 -3.82 6.75 -18.68
CA PHE A 65 -3.90 7.59 -17.47
C PHE A 65 -5.27 8.24 -17.34
N GLU A 66 -5.82 8.78 -18.43
CA GLU A 66 -7.16 9.37 -18.43
C GLU A 66 -8.23 8.38 -17.95
N LYS A 67 -8.20 7.14 -18.46
CA LYS A 67 -9.12 6.06 -18.03
C LYS A 67 -8.92 5.72 -16.55
N GLY A 68 -7.68 5.62 -16.10
CA GLY A 68 -7.34 5.33 -14.71
C GLY A 68 -7.83 6.43 -13.75
N LEU A 69 -7.53 7.69 -14.04
CA LEU A 69 -7.94 8.84 -13.22
C LEU A 69 -9.47 8.96 -13.17
N THR A 70 -10.14 8.81 -14.32
CA THR A 70 -11.61 8.79 -14.39
C THR A 70 -12.21 7.68 -13.53
N LEU A 71 -11.59 6.49 -13.51
CA LEU A 71 -12.04 5.38 -12.67
C LEU A 71 -11.93 5.73 -11.18
N VAL A 72 -10.79 6.31 -10.75
CA VAL A 72 -10.60 6.72 -9.36
C VAL A 72 -11.63 7.78 -8.96
N GLU A 73 -11.82 8.81 -9.80
CA GLU A 73 -12.82 9.86 -9.55
C GLU A 73 -14.24 9.29 -9.44
N ALA A 74 -14.62 8.39 -10.34
CA ALA A 74 -15.92 7.72 -10.32
C ALA A 74 -16.09 6.79 -9.11
N THR A 75 -15.00 6.23 -8.57
CA THR A 75 -15.01 5.37 -7.37
C THR A 75 -15.24 6.20 -6.12
N LEU A 76 -14.52 7.32 -5.99
CA LEU A 76 -14.70 8.26 -4.88
C LEU A 76 -16.11 8.87 -4.87
N SER A 77 -16.64 9.19 -6.06
CA SER A 77 -17.97 9.78 -6.19
C SER A 77 -19.11 8.79 -5.90
N SER A 78 -18.95 7.51 -6.25
CA SER A 78 -19.99 6.49 -6.02
C SER A 78 -19.90 5.83 -4.64
N GLY A 79 -18.78 5.95 -3.93
CA GLY A 79 -18.57 5.32 -2.62
C GLY A 79 -18.54 3.78 -2.68
N SER A 80 -18.31 3.20 -3.85
CA SER A 80 -18.29 1.76 -4.07
C SER A 80 -16.92 1.32 -4.59
N SER A 81 -16.33 0.27 -4.02
CA SER A 81 -15.04 -0.27 -4.47
C SER A 81 -15.08 -0.70 -5.94
N LYS A 82 -14.08 -0.30 -6.72
CA LYS A 82 -13.90 -0.70 -8.12
C LYS A 82 -12.47 -1.16 -8.35
N GLY A 83 -12.30 -2.10 -9.27
CA GLY A 83 -11.00 -2.59 -9.72
C GLY A 83 -10.85 -2.45 -11.23
N ALA A 84 -9.60 -2.33 -11.69
CA ALA A 84 -9.25 -2.40 -13.10
C ALA A 84 -7.95 -3.19 -13.27
N PHE A 85 -7.89 -3.91 -14.39
CA PHE A 85 -6.68 -4.62 -14.81
C PHE A 85 -5.88 -3.77 -15.77
N ILE A 86 -4.56 -3.75 -15.59
CA ILE A 86 -3.62 -3.14 -16.52
C ILE A 86 -3.13 -4.24 -17.45
N HIS A 87 -3.46 -4.12 -18.73
CA HIS A 87 -3.14 -5.11 -19.75
C HIS A 87 -1.95 -4.64 -20.58
N GLY A 88 -1.02 -5.55 -20.86
CA GLY A 88 0.15 -5.27 -21.69
C GLY A 88 1.13 -6.44 -21.68
N SER A 89 1.91 -6.60 -22.75
CA SER A 89 2.94 -7.63 -22.84
C SER A 89 3.96 -7.53 -21.69
N PHE A 90 4.71 -8.60 -21.43
CA PHE A 90 5.84 -8.52 -20.50
C PHE A 90 6.83 -7.44 -20.98
N GLY A 91 7.33 -6.61 -20.06
CA GLY A 91 8.21 -5.48 -20.39
C GLY A 91 7.52 -4.26 -21.02
N SER A 92 6.20 -4.23 -21.16
CA SER A 92 5.48 -3.05 -21.72
C SER A 92 5.35 -1.84 -20.78
N GLY A 93 6.01 -1.86 -19.61
CA GLY A 93 5.97 -0.73 -18.66
C GLY A 93 4.73 -0.69 -17.75
N LYS A 94 4.06 -1.82 -17.49
CA LYS A 94 2.89 -1.87 -16.56
C LYS A 94 3.23 -1.39 -15.15
N SER A 95 4.29 -1.92 -14.54
CA SER A 95 4.74 -1.51 -13.21
C SER A 95 5.22 -0.05 -13.20
N HIS A 96 5.79 0.43 -14.32
CA HIS A 96 6.17 1.84 -14.49
C HIS A 96 4.94 2.76 -14.55
N TYR A 97 3.90 2.36 -15.29
CA TYR A 97 2.61 3.06 -15.28
C TYR A 97 2.00 3.12 -13.87
N MET A 98 2.02 2.02 -13.12
CA MET A 98 1.52 1.97 -11.73
C MET A 98 2.31 2.92 -10.82
N ALA A 99 3.64 2.93 -10.94
CA ALA A 99 4.49 3.85 -10.18
C ALA A 99 4.20 5.33 -10.49
N VAL A 100 4.04 5.69 -11.77
CA VAL A 100 3.71 7.06 -12.16
C VAL A 100 2.29 7.45 -11.70
N MET A 101 1.32 6.54 -11.82
CA MET A 101 -0.04 6.77 -11.30
C MET A 101 -0.03 6.95 -9.77
N HIS A 102 0.75 6.15 -9.05
CA HIS A 102 0.96 6.32 -7.61
C HIS A 102 1.48 7.73 -7.31
N LEU A 103 2.56 8.16 -7.99
CA LEU A 103 3.17 9.46 -7.77
C LEU A 103 2.19 10.61 -8.09
N LEU A 104 1.37 10.48 -9.13
CA LEU A 104 0.32 11.44 -9.45
C LEU A 104 -0.71 11.55 -8.31
N LEU A 105 -1.26 10.42 -7.87
CA LEU A 105 -2.31 10.37 -6.84
C LEU A 105 -1.81 10.79 -5.44
N THR A 106 -0.51 10.66 -5.18
CA THR A 106 0.13 11.13 -3.94
C THR A 106 0.63 12.56 -4.00
N GLY A 107 0.41 13.25 -5.13
CA GLY A 107 0.66 14.67 -5.28
C GLY A 107 2.12 15.05 -5.59
N ASN A 108 2.91 14.13 -6.15
CA ASN A 108 4.27 14.42 -6.57
C ASN A 108 4.30 15.49 -7.69
N ALA A 109 5.01 16.60 -7.44
CA ALA A 109 5.07 17.73 -8.37
C ALA A 109 5.75 17.39 -9.71
N GLN A 110 6.77 16.52 -9.69
CA GLN A 110 7.46 16.11 -10.92
C GLN A 110 6.56 15.23 -11.78
N ALA A 111 5.78 14.33 -11.16
CA ALA A 111 4.82 13.49 -11.88
C ALA A 111 3.73 14.34 -12.54
N ARG A 112 3.25 15.39 -11.87
CA ARG A 112 2.29 16.35 -12.45
C ARG A 112 2.88 17.19 -13.59
N ALA A 113 4.18 17.44 -13.55
CA ALA A 113 4.89 18.20 -14.58
C ALA A 113 5.34 17.34 -15.78
N LEU A 114 5.02 16.05 -15.78
CA LEU A 114 5.49 15.12 -16.78
C LEU A 114 4.93 15.46 -18.17
N GLN A 115 5.83 15.53 -19.16
CA GLN A 115 5.45 15.93 -20.51
C GLN A 115 4.53 14.87 -21.16
N GLY A 116 3.43 15.32 -21.75
CA GLY A 116 2.42 14.45 -22.37
C GLY A 116 1.21 14.17 -21.48
N LEU A 117 1.27 14.47 -20.17
CA LEU A 117 0.15 14.29 -19.24
C LEU A 117 -0.55 15.60 -18.84
N GLN A 118 -0.12 16.76 -19.37
CA GLN A 118 -0.62 18.06 -18.90
C GLN A 118 -2.14 18.20 -19.06
N ALA A 119 -2.70 17.67 -20.15
CA ALA A 119 -4.15 17.72 -20.40
C ALA A 119 -4.93 16.87 -19.38
N GLN A 120 -4.44 15.69 -19.06
CA GLN A 120 -5.02 14.76 -18.10
C GLN A 120 -4.90 15.32 -16.68
N VAL A 121 -3.74 15.85 -16.31
CA VAL A 121 -3.51 16.49 -15.01
C VAL A 121 -4.43 17.69 -14.82
N ALA A 122 -4.58 18.54 -15.84
CA ALA A 122 -5.48 19.70 -15.78
C ALA A 122 -6.96 19.29 -15.66
N LYS A 123 -7.37 18.26 -16.39
CA LYS A 123 -8.76 17.75 -16.34
C LYS A 123 -9.11 17.16 -14.97
N HIS A 124 -8.14 16.48 -14.33
CA HIS A 124 -8.33 15.78 -13.06
C HIS A 124 -7.75 16.54 -11.86
N GLU A 125 -7.58 17.86 -11.95
CA GLU A 125 -6.97 18.67 -10.88
C GLU A 125 -7.69 18.50 -9.54
N GLY A 126 -9.03 18.47 -9.56
CA GLY A 126 -9.85 18.29 -8.36
C GLY A 126 -9.68 16.92 -7.70
N LEU A 127 -9.39 15.87 -8.47
CA LEU A 127 -9.01 14.56 -7.93
C LEU A 127 -7.60 14.62 -7.35
N LEU A 128 -6.64 15.16 -8.12
CA LEU A 128 -5.23 15.19 -7.74
C LEU A 128 -4.97 16.08 -6.53
N SER A 129 -5.84 17.06 -6.23
CA SER A 129 -5.75 17.87 -5.00
C SER A 129 -6.19 17.13 -3.73
N ARG A 130 -6.87 15.98 -3.85
CA ARG A 130 -7.37 15.22 -2.69
C ARG A 130 -6.25 14.49 -1.98
N LYS A 131 -6.42 14.28 -0.67
CA LYS A 131 -5.47 13.49 0.12
C LYS A 131 -5.81 12.01 0.00
N LEU A 132 -5.21 11.32 -0.98
CA LEU A 132 -5.40 9.89 -1.22
C LEU A 132 -4.28 9.05 -0.60
N LEU A 133 -4.65 7.87 -0.09
CA LEU A 133 -3.73 6.87 0.41
C LEU A 133 -3.43 5.85 -0.71
N ALA A 134 -2.29 6.01 -1.38
CA ALA A 134 -1.79 5.01 -2.32
C ALA A 134 -0.85 4.02 -1.61
N ILE A 135 -1.06 2.73 -1.87
CA ILE A 135 -0.26 1.62 -1.32
C ILE A 135 0.06 0.63 -2.44
N ASP A 136 1.33 0.21 -2.50
CA ASP A 136 1.83 -0.75 -3.47
C ASP A 136 1.96 -2.13 -2.85
N TYR A 137 1.53 -3.14 -3.59
CA TYR A 137 1.56 -4.54 -3.19
C TYR A 137 2.28 -5.38 -4.23
N HIS A 138 3.15 -6.25 -3.73
CA HIS A 138 3.78 -7.32 -4.49
C HIS A 138 3.21 -8.63 -4.00
N LEU A 139 2.47 -9.33 -4.87
CA LEU A 139 1.70 -10.50 -4.46
C LEU A 139 2.46 -11.82 -4.62
N ILE A 140 3.60 -11.86 -5.32
CA ILE A 140 4.40 -13.08 -5.40
C ILE A 140 4.91 -13.49 -4.01
N GLY A 141 4.64 -14.75 -3.65
CA GLY A 141 5.05 -15.33 -2.37
C GLY A 141 4.07 -15.10 -1.22
N ALA A 142 2.96 -14.38 -1.45
CA ALA A 142 1.92 -14.24 -0.44
C ALA A 142 1.12 -15.55 -0.25
N GLU A 143 0.96 -15.96 1.00
CA GLU A 143 0.20 -17.17 1.39
C GLU A 143 -1.32 -17.03 1.19
N SER A 144 -1.85 -15.82 1.35
CA SER A 144 -3.25 -15.49 1.05
C SER A 144 -3.38 -14.04 0.58
N PHE A 145 -4.49 -13.72 -0.09
CA PHE A 145 -4.73 -12.38 -0.59
C PHE A 145 -4.97 -11.37 0.56
N GLU A 146 -5.72 -11.77 1.59
CA GLU A 146 -5.91 -11.01 2.84
C GLU A 146 -4.58 -10.71 3.52
N SER A 147 -3.70 -11.71 3.62
CA SER A 147 -2.39 -11.56 4.24
C SER A 147 -1.53 -10.53 3.53
N ALA A 148 -1.54 -10.55 2.19
CA ALA A 148 -0.84 -9.55 1.41
C ALA A 148 -1.43 -8.14 1.61
N LEU A 149 -2.76 -8.00 1.51
CA LEU A 149 -3.42 -6.71 1.57
C LEU A 149 -3.35 -6.07 2.97
N PHE A 150 -3.76 -6.81 3.99
CA PHE A 150 -3.84 -6.32 5.35
C PHE A 150 -2.45 -6.21 5.97
N GLY A 151 -1.57 -7.19 5.74
CA GLY A 151 -0.18 -7.12 6.15
C GLY A 151 0.55 -5.93 5.52
N GLY A 152 0.39 -5.71 4.21
CA GLY A 152 1.00 -4.57 3.52
C GLY A 152 0.45 -3.22 3.98
N TYR A 153 -0.85 -3.15 4.31
CA TYR A 153 -1.45 -1.95 4.90
C TYR A 153 -0.84 -1.64 6.28
N LEU A 154 -0.79 -2.62 7.18
CA LEU A 154 -0.22 -2.47 8.52
C LEU A 154 1.25 -2.06 8.46
N ALA A 155 2.03 -2.68 7.57
CA ALA A 155 3.43 -2.33 7.36
C ALA A 155 3.59 -0.87 6.88
N THR A 156 2.72 -0.43 5.96
CA THR A 156 2.72 0.95 5.47
C THR A 156 2.34 1.94 6.57
N MET A 157 1.33 1.62 7.39
CA MET A 157 0.91 2.47 8.50
C MET A 157 2.01 2.58 9.55
N LYS A 158 2.65 1.47 9.93
CA LYS A 158 3.78 1.48 10.88
C LYS A 158 4.94 2.36 10.41
N LYS A 159 5.20 2.43 9.09
CA LYS A 159 6.24 3.29 8.50
C LYS A 159 5.85 4.76 8.45
N ARG A 160 4.58 5.08 8.11
CA ARG A 160 4.11 6.47 7.91
C ARG A 160 3.58 7.14 9.17
N TYR A 161 2.98 6.36 10.07
CA TYR A 161 2.27 6.78 11.27
C TYR A 161 2.65 5.87 12.45
N PRO A 162 3.89 5.94 12.94
CA PRO A 162 4.37 5.05 14.01
C PRO A 162 3.65 5.28 15.35
N ASP A 163 3.10 6.48 15.57
CA ASP A 163 2.46 6.88 16.83
C ASP A 163 0.93 6.71 16.82
N GLU A 164 0.34 6.33 15.68
CA GLU A 164 -1.11 6.14 15.54
C GLU A 164 -1.51 4.67 15.75
N PRO A 165 -2.66 4.39 16.38
CA PRO A 165 -3.12 3.03 16.60
C PRO A 165 -3.50 2.36 15.28
N ALA A 166 -2.88 1.21 14.99
CA ALA A 166 -3.18 0.44 13.78
C ALA A 166 -4.61 -0.15 13.81
N PRO A 167 -5.27 -0.32 12.65
CA PRO A 167 -6.59 -0.94 12.61
C PRO A 167 -6.52 -2.41 12.95
N VAL A 168 -7.61 -2.91 13.52
CA VAL A 168 -7.77 -4.33 13.81
C VAL A 168 -8.21 -5.03 12.53
N LEU A 169 -7.27 -5.72 11.87
CA LEU A 169 -7.53 -6.47 10.63
C LEU A 169 -7.59 -7.99 10.83
N HIS A 170 -7.47 -8.46 12.07
CA HIS A 170 -7.58 -9.88 12.41
C HIS A 170 -8.93 -10.20 13.07
N ARG A 171 -9.49 -11.38 12.77
CA ARG A 171 -10.60 -11.99 13.49
C ARG A 171 -10.24 -12.01 14.96
N SER A 172 -10.94 -11.16 15.70
CA SER A 172 -10.68 -11.02 17.12
C SER A 172 -11.25 -12.17 17.93
N ASP A 173 -12.02 -13.08 17.34
CA ASP A 173 -12.61 -14.23 18.05
C ASP A 173 -11.54 -15.14 18.65
N SER A 174 -10.48 -15.44 17.90
CA SER A 174 -9.35 -16.23 18.42
C SER A 174 -8.53 -15.45 19.44
N LEU A 175 -8.43 -14.12 19.29
CA LEU A 175 -7.82 -13.25 20.30
C LEU A 175 -8.63 -13.26 21.61
N PHE A 176 -9.95 -13.12 21.54
CA PHE A 176 -10.84 -13.16 22.71
C PHE A 176 -10.84 -14.55 23.35
N GLN A 177 -10.74 -15.64 22.58
CA GLN A 177 -10.58 -16.99 23.14
C GLN A 177 -9.25 -17.13 23.89
N ASN A 178 -8.14 -16.65 23.33
CA ASN A 178 -6.84 -16.66 23.99
C ASN A 178 -6.81 -15.75 25.23
N ALA A 179 -7.47 -14.59 25.15
CA ALA A 179 -7.64 -13.66 26.26
C ALA A 179 -8.51 -14.25 27.37
N ASP A 180 -9.60 -14.96 27.04
CA ASP A 180 -10.45 -15.67 27.99
C ASP A 180 -9.68 -16.80 28.70
N GLN A 181 -8.86 -17.56 27.96
CA GLN A 181 -7.98 -18.57 28.55
C GLN A 181 -6.98 -17.94 29.50
N LEU A 182 -6.34 -16.83 29.10
CA LEU A 182 -5.38 -16.12 29.94
C LEU A 182 -6.03 -15.49 31.18
N ARG A 183 -7.21 -14.89 31.03
CA ARG A 183 -8.04 -14.36 32.13
C ARG A 183 -8.40 -15.47 33.11
N SER A 184 -8.74 -16.67 32.62
CA SER A 184 -9.03 -17.82 33.50
C SER A 184 -7.81 -18.34 34.27
N GLN A 185 -6.59 -18.20 33.72
CA GLN A 185 -5.36 -18.64 34.36
C GLN A 185 -4.82 -17.63 35.38
N LEU A 186 -4.92 -16.33 35.09
CA LEU A 186 -4.42 -15.26 35.94
C LEU A 186 -5.44 -14.81 37.00
N GLY A 187 -6.73 -14.96 36.71
CA GLY A 187 -7.83 -14.36 37.46
C GLY A 187 -8.04 -12.89 37.10
N ASP A 188 -9.27 -12.41 37.28
CA ASP A 188 -9.71 -11.07 36.83
C ASP A 188 -8.86 -9.93 37.40
N GLU A 189 -8.54 -9.96 38.69
CA GLU A 189 -7.74 -8.91 39.34
C GLU A 189 -6.36 -8.74 38.68
N GLN A 190 -5.64 -9.84 38.42
CA GLN A 190 -4.30 -9.77 37.83
C GLN A 190 -4.34 -9.46 36.33
N PHE A 191 -5.38 -9.92 35.64
CA PHE A 191 -5.55 -9.68 34.23
C PHE A 191 -5.83 -8.20 33.94
N PHE A 192 -6.77 -7.58 34.66
CA PHE A 192 -7.14 -6.18 34.42
C PHE A 192 -6.13 -5.18 35.02
N ALA A 193 -5.41 -5.54 36.09
CA ALA A 193 -4.37 -4.68 36.67
C ALA A 193 -3.25 -4.31 35.68
N ARG A 194 -2.96 -5.15 34.67
CA ARG A 194 -1.96 -4.80 33.63
C ARG A 194 -2.41 -3.65 32.72
N PHE A 195 -3.71 -3.50 32.48
CA PHE A 195 -4.24 -2.39 31.69
C PHE A 195 -4.27 -1.08 32.50
N GLU A 196 -4.47 -1.18 33.81
CA GLU A 196 -4.30 -0.04 34.74
C GLU A 196 -2.84 0.43 34.79
N ALA A 197 -1.90 -0.51 34.88
CA ALA A 197 -0.47 -0.21 34.89
C ALA A 197 0.02 0.40 33.57
N SER A 198 -0.45 -0.10 32.42
CA SER A 198 -0.08 0.40 31.09
C SER A 198 -0.71 1.76 30.74
N GLY A 199 -1.78 2.17 31.44
CA GLY A 199 -2.36 3.52 31.36
C GLY A 199 -1.64 4.58 32.21
N SER A 200 -0.77 4.18 33.13
CA SER A 200 -0.09 5.09 34.07
C SER A 200 1.26 5.65 33.57
N GLY A 201 1.76 5.20 32.41
CA GLY A 201 3.12 5.45 31.94
C GLY A 201 3.28 6.25 30.63
N SER A 202 2.21 6.57 29.90
CA SER A 202 2.29 7.32 28.65
C SER A 202 1.63 8.70 28.78
N SER A 203 2.40 9.67 29.23
CA SER A 203 2.05 11.09 29.20
C SER A 203 2.09 11.62 27.76
N GLY A 204 0.95 11.66 27.07
CA GLY A 204 0.84 12.43 25.84
C GLY A 204 -0.16 11.94 24.80
N TRP A 205 -1.45 11.88 25.12
CA TRP A 205 -2.58 12.37 24.29
C TRP A 205 -3.90 12.01 24.97
N GLY A 206 -4.79 13.00 25.11
CA GLY A 206 -6.24 12.82 25.30
C GLY A 206 -6.72 11.94 26.48
N THR A 207 -6.95 12.57 27.62
CA THR A 207 -7.76 12.07 28.74
C THR A 207 -9.10 11.45 28.28
N PHE A 208 -9.46 10.30 28.88
CA PHE A 208 -10.65 9.44 28.71
C PHE A 208 -10.52 8.17 27.82
N GLY A 209 -9.36 7.51 27.80
CA GLY A 209 -9.35 6.07 27.55
C GLY A 209 -9.87 5.35 28.80
N THR A 210 -11.13 4.91 28.81
CA THR A 210 -11.66 4.03 29.87
C THR A 210 -10.71 2.86 30.02
N THR A 211 -10.09 2.72 31.19
CA THR A 211 -9.29 1.56 31.53
C THR A 211 -10.11 0.31 31.25
N LEU A 212 -9.53 -0.66 30.55
CA LEU A 212 -10.23 -1.88 30.17
C LEU A 212 -10.70 -2.61 31.45
N THR A 213 -12.00 -2.58 31.74
CA THR A 213 -12.63 -3.31 32.85
C THR A 213 -13.24 -4.61 32.37
N ALA A 214 -13.53 -5.51 33.30
CA ALA A 214 -14.29 -6.73 33.04
C ALA A 214 -15.60 -6.46 32.29
N GLU A 215 -16.38 -5.44 32.69
CA GLU A 215 -17.65 -5.13 32.00
C GLU A 215 -17.42 -4.64 30.57
N SER A 216 -16.42 -3.78 30.36
CA SER A 216 -16.12 -3.25 29.03
C SER A 216 -15.58 -4.32 28.08
N TYR A 217 -14.80 -5.28 28.61
CA TYR A 217 -14.30 -6.44 27.88
C TYR A 217 -15.45 -7.39 27.51
N ASP A 218 -16.30 -7.75 28.46
CA ASP A 218 -17.42 -8.67 28.23
C ASP A 218 -18.46 -8.07 27.28
N ALA A 219 -18.70 -6.75 27.36
CA ALA A 219 -19.56 -6.05 26.41
C ALA A 219 -18.97 -6.08 24.99
N ALA A 220 -17.69 -5.73 24.83
CA ALA A 220 -17.01 -5.67 23.54
C ALA A 220 -16.91 -7.03 22.84
N ARG A 221 -16.73 -8.12 23.60
CA ARG A 221 -16.72 -9.51 23.12
C ARG A 221 -17.96 -9.87 22.31
N THR A 222 -19.13 -9.35 22.70
CA THR A 222 -20.42 -9.75 22.11
C THR A 222 -20.77 -8.95 20.85
N LYS A 223 -19.97 -7.94 20.52
CA LYS A 223 -20.21 -7.03 19.39
C LYS A 223 -19.59 -7.58 18.11
N PRO A 224 -20.08 -7.18 16.92
CA PRO A 224 -19.49 -7.58 15.63
C PRO A 224 -18.06 -7.03 15.47
N ALA A 225 -17.23 -7.68 14.64
CA ALA A 225 -15.80 -7.38 14.48
C ALA A 225 -15.51 -5.94 14.02
N GLY A 226 -16.43 -5.33 13.26
CA GLY A 226 -16.36 -3.94 12.82
C GLY A 226 -16.81 -2.89 13.84
N ASP A 227 -17.26 -3.27 15.04
CA ASP A 227 -17.71 -2.33 16.06
C ASP A 227 -16.52 -1.61 16.73
N ALA A 228 -16.61 -0.28 16.85
CA ALA A 228 -15.54 0.55 17.39
C ALA A 228 -15.13 0.17 18.83
N ASP A 229 -16.08 -0.28 19.66
CA ASP A 229 -15.77 -0.70 21.02
C ASP A 229 -15.04 -2.04 21.04
N ARG A 230 -15.40 -2.95 20.13
CA ARG A 230 -14.68 -4.22 19.97
C ARG A 230 -13.26 -3.99 19.47
N GLN A 231 -13.09 -3.14 18.48
CA GLN A 231 -11.77 -2.79 17.93
C GLN A 231 -10.85 -2.18 18.99
N ARG A 232 -11.39 -1.28 19.83
CA ARG A 232 -10.65 -0.68 20.94
C ARG A 232 -10.15 -1.71 21.95
N VAL A 233 -11.02 -2.63 22.41
CA VAL A 233 -10.63 -3.69 23.34
C VAL A 233 -9.58 -4.62 22.73
N VAL A 234 -9.71 -4.92 21.44
CA VAL A 234 -8.75 -5.75 20.71
C VAL A 234 -7.39 -5.08 20.60
N ALA A 235 -7.34 -3.79 20.26
CA ALA A 235 -6.10 -3.03 20.23
C ALA A 235 -5.39 -3.04 21.60
N ASP A 236 -6.14 -2.89 22.70
CA ASP A 236 -5.58 -2.98 24.05
C ASP A 236 -5.02 -4.38 24.38
N LEU A 237 -5.76 -5.45 24.03
CA LEU A 237 -5.33 -6.84 24.22
C LEU A 237 -4.05 -7.16 23.45
N VAL A 238 -3.98 -6.74 22.19
CA VAL A 238 -2.79 -6.91 21.33
C VAL A 238 -1.60 -6.17 21.94
N ARG A 239 -1.77 -4.89 22.31
CA ARG A 239 -0.71 -4.08 22.91
C ARG A 239 -0.17 -4.67 24.22
N THR A 240 -1.04 -5.25 25.05
CA THR A 240 -0.68 -5.63 26.44
C THR A 240 -0.24 -7.09 26.58
N TYR A 241 -0.93 -8.01 25.90
CA TYR A 241 -0.74 -9.45 26.09
C TYR A 241 -0.33 -10.19 24.83
N PHE A 242 -0.78 -9.74 23.65
CA PHE A 242 -0.63 -10.49 22.41
C PHE A 242 0.03 -9.67 21.30
N PRO A 243 1.24 -9.09 21.51
CA PRO A 243 1.89 -8.26 20.48
C PRO A 243 2.23 -9.08 19.22
N ALA A 244 2.41 -10.40 19.35
CA ALA A 244 2.63 -11.30 18.21
C ALA A 244 1.39 -11.43 17.29
N PHE A 245 0.20 -11.13 17.81
CA PHE A 245 -1.06 -11.23 17.05
C PHE A 245 -1.19 -10.12 16.01
N GLU A 246 -0.37 -9.07 16.06
CA GLU A 246 -0.23 -8.08 14.99
C GLU A 246 0.21 -8.69 13.65
N ASN A 247 0.87 -9.86 13.69
CA ASN A 247 1.48 -10.48 12.50
C ASN A 247 1.01 -11.91 12.23
N THR A 248 0.26 -12.55 13.14
CA THR A 248 -0.08 -13.99 13.05
C THR A 248 -1.54 -14.32 13.30
N GLY A 249 -2.42 -13.33 13.44
CA GLY A 249 -3.86 -13.55 13.62
C GLY A 249 -4.51 -14.09 12.34
N THR A 250 -5.68 -14.72 12.48
CA THR A 250 -6.53 -15.02 11.31
C THR A 250 -7.09 -13.70 10.79
N TRP A 251 -6.95 -13.40 9.51
CA TRP A 251 -7.45 -12.17 8.92
C TRP A 251 -8.98 -12.06 8.95
N LEU A 252 -9.51 -10.84 9.04
CA LEU A 252 -10.92 -10.54 8.75
C LEU A 252 -11.26 -11.00 7.32
N ASP A 253 -12.54 -11.17 7.03
CA ASP A 253 -12.93 -11.32 5.63
C ASP A 253 -12.60 -10.04 4.83
N MET A 254 -12.55 -10.18 3.51
CA MET A 254 -12.17 -9.10 2.62
C MET A 254 -13.05 -7.85 2.79
N THR A 255 -14.36 -8.03 3.02
CA THR A 255 -15.31 -6.91 3.09
C THR A 255 -15.08 -6.12 4.38
N ASP A 256 -15.05 -6.83 5.51
CA ASP A 256 -14.84 -6.25 6.84
C ASP A 256 -13.44 -5.64 6.97
N GLY A 257 -12.41 -6.30 6.43
CA GLY A 257 -11.05 -5.80 6.46
C GLY A 257 -10.85 -4.54 5.60
N LEU A 258 -11.41 -4.50 4.38
CA LEU A 258 -11.38 -3.28 3.56
C LEU A 258 -12.17 -2.14 4.20
N TYR A 259 -13.30 -2.44 4.86
CA TYR A 259 -14.05 -1.45 5.62
C TYR A 259 -13.21 -0.89 6.78
N ALA A 260 -12.57 -1.75 7.58
CA ALA A 260 -11.69 -1.32 8.67
C ALA A 260 -10.49 -0.48 8.16
N MET A 261 -9.88 -0.86 7.04
CA MET A 261 -8.81 -0.09 6.40
C MET A 261 -9.27 1.30 5.96
N THR A 262 -10.46 1.41 5.36
CA THR A 262 -10.98 2.67 4.84
C THR A 262 -11.46 3.60 5.95
N GLU A 263 -12.11 3.09 7.00
CA GLU A 263 -12.45 3.86 8.20
C GLU A 263 -11.20 4.39 8.92
N HIS A 264 -10.17 3.54 9.08
CA HIS A 264 -8.90 3.98 9.66
C HIS A 264 -8.21 5.05 8.79
N ALA A 265 -8.13 4.85 7.47
CA ALA A 265 -7.55 5.84 6.56
C ALA A 265 -8.30 7.18 6.63
N LYS A 266 -9.63 7.14 6.73
CA LYS A 266 -10.47 8.32 6.92
C LYS A 266 -10.19 9.02 8.26
N GLY A 267 -9.95 8.26 9.33
CA GLY A 267 -9.50 8.79 10.63
C GLY A 267 -8.18 9.56 10.54
N LEU A 268 -7.26 9.13 9.67
CA LEU A 268 -6.00 9.83 9.35
C LEU A 268 -6.16 11.01 8.38
N GLY A 269 -7.41 11.33 8.00
CA GLY A 269 -7.77 12.41 7.10
C GLY A 269 -7.55 12.11 5.61
N TYR A 270 -7.44 10.84 5.22
CA TYR A 270 -7.46 10.46 3.81
C TYR A 270 -8.90 10.44 3.27
N GLU A 271 -9.07 10.87 2.02
CA GLU A 271 -10.36 10.90 1.33
C GLU A 271 -10.65 9.61 0.54
N GLY A 272 -9.64 8.75 0.36
CA GLY A 272 -9.77 7.49 -0.35
C GLY A 272 -8.49 6.66 -0.30
N VAL A 273 -8.64 5.36 -0.59
CA VAL A 273 -7.54 4.39 -0.60
C VAL A 273 -7.42 3.80 -2.00
N VAL A 274 -6.21 3.76 -2.55
CA VAL A 274 -5.90 3.18 -3.86
C VAL A 274 -4.84 2.10 -3.68
N LEU A 275 -5.18 0.88 -4.07
CA LEU A 275 -4.33 -0.30 -3.92
C LEU A 275 -3.73 -0.67 -5.28
N PHE A 276 -2.41 -0.64 -5.39
CA PHE A 276 -1.67 -1.04 -6.57
C PHE A 276 -1.22 -2.49 -6.41
N LEU A 277 -1.91 -3.41 -7.08
CA LEU A 277 -1.70 -4.85 -6.95
C LEU A 277 -0.82 -5.37 -8.09
N ASP A 278 0.49 -5.42 -7.89
CA ASP A 278 1.38 -6.02 -8.89
C ASP A 278 1.33 -7.55 -8.82
N GLU A 279 1.51 -8.20 -9.97
CA GLU A 279 1.61 -9.66 -10.12
C GLU A 279 0.35 -10.44 -9.70
N LEU A 280 -0.81 -9.79 -9.55
CA LEU A 280 -2.09 -10.44 -9.17
C LEU A 280 -2.45 -11.63 -10.07
N VAL A 281 -2.28 -11.47 -11.39
CA VAL A 281 -2.60 -12.55 -12.34
C VAL A 281 -1.64 -13.74 -12.18
N LEU A 282 -0.37 -13.48 -11.87
CA LEU A 282 0.61 -14.54 -11.63
C LEU A 282 0.32 -15.26 -10.31
N TRP A 283 -0.05 -14.50 -9.27
CA TRP A 283 -0.50 -15.05 -7.99
C TRP A 283 -1.73 -15.94 -8.16
N LEU A 284 -2.76 -15.45 -8.86
CA LEU A 284 -3.97 -16.22 -9.19
C LEU A 284 -3.62 -17.49 -9.98
N ALA A 285 -2.74 -17.39 -10.99
CA ALA A 285 -2.36 -18.55 -11.80
C ALA A 285 -1.60 -19.62 -10.99
N ASN A 286 -0.78 -19.22 -10.00
CA ASN A 286 -0.13 -20.15 -9.09
C ASN A 286 -1.11 -20.81 -8.13
N HIS A 287 -2.10 -20.07 -7.61
CA HIS A 287 -3.08 -20.59 -6.64
C HIS A 287 -4.20 -21.40 -7.31
N LEU A 288 -4.57 -21.11 -8.55
CA LEU A 288 -5.54 -21.92 -9.32
C LEU A 288 -4.98 -23.29 -9.72
N ARG A 289 -3.65 -23.48 -9.67
CA ARG A 289 -3.02 -24.80 -9.81
C ARG A 289 -3.11 -25.63 -8.53
N ASP A 290 -3.46 -25.01 -7.41
CA ASP A 290 -3.68 -25.67 -6.13
C ASP A 290 -5.18 -25.91 -5.92
N THR A 291 -5.64 -27.12 -6.28
CA THR A 291 -7.05 -27.52 -6.28
C THR A 291 -7.73 -27.46 -4.90
N ALA A 292 -6.99 -27.28 -3.81
CA ALA A 292 -7.53 -27.11 -2.46
C ALA A 292 -8.10 -25.69 -2.19
N PHE A 293 -7.59 -24.66 -2.87
CA PHE A 293 -7.97 -23.26 -2.63
C PHE A 293 -9.36 -22.91 -3.18
N ILE A 294 -9.72 -23.44 -4.35
CA ILE A 294 -11.02 -23.18 -5.02
C ILE A 294 -12.22 -23.62 -4.15
N GLN A 295 -12.06 -24.65 -3.32
CA GLN A 295 -13.13 -25.13 -2.43
C GLN A 295 -13.34 -24.23 -1.20
N THR A 296 -12.34 -23.45 -0.80
CA THR A 296 -12.38 -22.65 0.43
C THR A 296 -12.90 -21.23 0.18
N GLU A 297 -12.69 -20.67 -1.02
CA GLU A 297 -13.18 -19.32 -1.37
C GLU A 297 -14.62 -19.26 -1.92
N THR A 298 -15.18 -20.41 -2.34
CA THR A 298 -16.56 -20.45 -2.88
C THR A 298 -17.61 -20.84 -1.82
N SER A 299 -17.19 -21.02 -0.56
CA SER A 299 -18.04 -21.51 0.54
C SER A 299 -18.38 -20.42 1.54
#